data_AF-A0A5C9EQ56-F1
#
_entry.id   AF-A0A5C9EQ56-F1
#
_cell.length_a   1.000
_cell.length_b   1.000
_cell.length_c   1.000
_cell.angle_alpha   90.00
_cell.angle_beta   90.00
_cell.angle_gamma   90.00
#
_symmetry.space_group_name_H-M   'P 1'
#
loop_
_entity.id
_entity.type
_entity.pdbx_description
1 polymer ?
#
loop_
_entity_poly.entity_id
_entity_poly.type
_entity_poly.pdbx_seq_one_letter_code
_entity_poly.pdbx_strand_id
1 'polypeptide(L)' 'MSSENSTPEFVRCDVKNCQKKIRKDNAIKVGEHYFCKVCGVAYIREQLNI' A
#
# COMPACT_ATOMS: atom_id res chain seq x y z
N MET A 1 1.29 -27.30 7.54
CA MET A 1 0.73 -26.19 6.72
C MET A 1 0.73 -24.98 7.62
N SER A 2 1.74 -24.13 7.48
CA SER A 2 1.93 -22.97 8.34
C SER A 2 0.88 -21.93 7.99
N SER A 3 -0.04 -21.67 8.92
CA SER A 3 -0.98 -20.57 8.82
C SER A 3 -0.20 -19.27 8.88
N GLU A 4 0.12 -18.69 7.73
CA GLU A 4 0.65 -17.33 7.61
C GLU A 4 -0.42 -16.38 8.15
N ASN A 5 -0.31 -16.06 9.43
CA ASN A 5 -1.06 -14.98 10.07
C ASN A 5 -0.46 -13.66 9.58
N SER A 6 -0.62 -13.36 8.29
CA SER A 6 -0.14 -12.12 7.69
C SER A 6 -1.03 -10.99 8.18
N THR A 7 -0.60 -10.36 9.27
CA THR A 7 -1.17 -9.10 9.77
C THR A 7 -1.34 -8.18 8.56
N PRO A 8 -2.52 -7.60 8.33
CA PRO A 8 -2.76 -6.81 7.13
C PRO A 8 -1.75 -5.67 7.07
N GLU A 9 -0.88 -5.69 6.06
CA GLU A 9 0.12 -4.66 5.86
C GLU A 9 -0.57 -3.39 5.34
N PHE A 10 -0.46 -2.32 6.10
CA PHE A 10 -1.01 -1.03 5.73
C PHE A 10 0.07 -0.11 5.21
N VAL A 11 -0.30 0.64 4.20
CA VAL A 11 0.58 1.56 3.51
C VAL A 11 -0.12 2.89 3.29
N ARG A 12 0.65 3.98 3.18
CA ARG A 12 0.11 5.33 3.04
C ARG A 12 0.43 5.88 1.65
N CYS A 13 -0.59 6.42 0.99
CA CYS A 13 -0.41 7.14 -0.26
C CYS A 13 0.45 8.41 -0.04
N ASP A 14 1.48 8.64 -0.85
CA ASP A 14 2.38 9.81 -0.68
C ASP A 14 1.87 11.09 -1.39
N VAL A 15 0.77 11.01 -2.15
CA VAL A 15 0.16 12.20 -2.76
C VAL A 15 -0.40 13.08 -1.66
N LYS A 16 0.10 14.33 -1.55
CA LYS A 16 -0.25 15.32 -0.53
C LYS A 16 -1.76 15.45 -0.30
N ASN A 17 -2.56 15.40 -1.36
CA ASN A 17 -4.02 15.56 -1.28
C ASN A 17 -4.77 14.25 -1.02
N CYS A 18 -4.08 13.10 -1.06
CA CYS A 18 -4.68 11.80 -0.79
C CYS A 18 -4.33 11.30 0.60
N GLN A 19 -3.04 11.06 0.88
CA GLN A 19 -2.49 10.57 2.16
C GLN A 19 -3.27 9.45 2.87
N LYS A 20 -4.12 8.73 2.14
CA LYS A 20 -4.98 7.70 2.71
C LYS A 20 -4.13 6.49 3.10
N LYS A 21 -4.41 5.97 4.30
CA LYS A 21 -3.94 4.66 4.73
C LYS A 21 -4.82 3.61 4.06
N ILE A 22 -4.22 2.75 3.26
CA ILE A 22 -4.90 1.65 2.57
C ILE A 22 -4.19 0.36 2.92
N ARG A 23 -4.90 -0.76 2.80
CA ARG A 23 -4.24 -2.07 2.86
C ARG A 23 -3.44 -2.27 1.56
N LYS A 24 -2.24 -2.84 1.66
CA LYS A 24 -1.35 -3.07 0.51
C LYS A 24 -1.95 -4.05 -0.50
N ASP A 25 -2.68 -5.05 -0.02
CA ASP A 25 -3.44 -6.00 -0.85
C ASP A 25 -4.53 -5.35 -1.72
N ASN A 26 -4.97 -4.15 -1.35
CA ASN A 26 -5.97 -3.36 -2.05
C ASN A 26 -5.35 -2.35 -3.01
N ALA A 27 -4.02 -2.21 -3.03
CA ALA A 27 -3.32 -1.34 -3.97
C ALA A 27 -3.37 -1.91 -5.39
N ILE A 28 -3.33 -1.03 -6.39
CA ILE A 28 -3.24 -1.44 -7.79
C ILE A 28 -1.77 -1.78 -8.06
N LYS A 29 -1.48 -3.04 -8.41
CA LYS A 29 -0.13 -3.48 -8.77
C LYS A 29 0.07 -3.42 -10.28
N VAL A 30 1.07 -2.68 -10.74
CA VAL A 30 1.48 -2.62 -12.16
C VAL A 30 2.98 -2.89 -12.23
N GLY A 31 3.34 -4.08 -12.72
CA GLY A 31 4.72 -4.57 -12.65
C GLY A 31 5.19 -4.73 -11.21
N GLU A 32 6.30 -4.06 -10.88
CA GLU A 32 6.89 -4.04 -9.52
C GLU A 32 6.42 -2.85 -8.68
N HIS A 33 5.52 -2.00 -9.22
CA HIS A 33 5.05 -0.80 -8.56
C HIS A 33 3.64 -0.95 -7.99
N TYR A 34 3.40 -0.30 -6.85
CA TYR A 34 2.08 -0.22 -6.20
C TYR A 34 1.51 1.18 -6.30
N PHE A 35 0.25 1.26 -6.72
CA PHE A 35 -0.50 2.49 -6.93
C PHE A 35 -1.69 2.59 -5.98
N CYS A 36 -1.92 3.79 -5.46
CA CYS A 36 -3.08 4.06 -4.61
C CYS A 36 -4.39 3.86 -5.37
N LYS A 37 -5.23 2.92 -4.92
CA LYS A 37 -6.54 2.67 -5.53
C LYS A 37 -7.52 3.85 -5.46
N VAL A 38 -7.24 4.81 -4.58
CA VAL A 38 -8.14 5.95 -4.33
C VAL A 38 -7.87 7.09 -5.31
N CYS A 39 -6.60 7.46 -5.50
CA CYS A 39 -6.22 8.58 -6.36
C CYS A 39 -5.59 8.15 -7.70
N GLY A 40 -5.22 6.87 -7.86
CA GLY A 40 -4.62 6.31 -9.07
C GLY A 40 -3.19 6.75 -9.39
N VAL A 41 -2.65 7.75 -8.67
CA VAL A 41 -1.45 8.50 -9.12
C VAL A 41 -0.18 8.17 -8.32
N ALA A 42 -0.28 7.62 -7.11
CA ALA A 42 0.86 7.59 -6.18
C ALA A 42 1.57 6.24 -6.07
N TYR A 43 2.90 6.27 -6.14
CA TYR A 43 3.79 5.26 -5.55
C TYR A 43 3.50 5.16 -4.06
N ILE A 44 3.14 3.96 -3.61
CA ILE A 44 2.83 3.71 -2.21
C ILE A 44 4.12 3.31 -1.48
N ARG A 45 4.57 4.13 -0.53
CA ARG A 45 5.72 3.80 0.33
C ARG A 45 5.28 2.84 1.43
N GLU A 46 6.05 1.77 1.60
CA GLU A 46 6.04 0.97 2.82
C GLU A 46 6.54 1.85 3.96
N GLN A 47 5.88 1.82 5.12
CA GLN A 47 6.52 2.37 6.32
C GLN A 47 7.74 1.49 6.57
N LEU A 48 8.93 2.07 6.41
CA LEU A 48 10.13 1.52 7.00
C LEU A 48 9.86 1.42 8.50
N ASN A 49 9.77 0.19 9.00
CA ASN A 49 9.62 -0.09 10.42
C ASN A 49 11.01 0.11 11.05
N ILE A 50 11.38 1.37 11.29
CA ILE A 50 12.63 1.80 11.96
C ILE A 50 12.33 2.14 13.41
#